data_AF-A0A8J8FAD9-F1
#
_entry.id   AF-A0A8J8FAD9-F1
#
_cell.length_a   1.000
_cell.length_b   1.000
_cell.length_c   1.000
_cell.angle_alpha   90.00
_cell.angle_beta   90.00
_cell.angle_gamma   90.00
#
_symmetry.space_group_name_H-M   'P 1'
#
loop_
_entity.id
_entity.type
_entity.pdbx_description
1 polymer ?
#
loop_
_entity_poly.entity_id
_entity_poly.type
_entity_poly.pdbx_seq_one_letter_code
_entity_poly.pdbx_strand_id
1 'polypeptide(L)'
;MKTLLTIIVCFYYSTLFAQTKRFSNVTYSDGDTTIWYHITQNLVKDLSLIRIDTSSSTYYFRLWNTTQVLEIWKNIDSSFSGQLTTWVRELTPANEKPTGRIQISKRILQVDTVKLMHNLIEESQMVYLPTEDSIKGWRQGFDGITYKTEFASKTSYDFKTYWTPKAQDSTLQVAKLVQSFVDTLFQSCNANAIWKEFRKSIPFESYRYGITNVSKVVTKKERRRFAAERKNYRQQKYLQ
;
A
#
# COMPACT_ATOMS: atom_id res chain seq x y z
N MET A 1 -26.37 6.76 47.37
CA MET A 1 -25.05 6.24 46.91
C MET A 1 -25.16 5.20 45.79
N LYS A 2 -26.01 4.17 45.89
CA LYS A 2 -26.13 3.13 44.84
C LYS A 2 -26.52 3.68 43.46
N THR A 3 -27.43 4.63 43.38
CA THR A 3 -27.85 5.30 42.13
C THR A 3 -26.78 6.17 41.48
N LEU A 4 -25.95 6.86 42.27
CA LEU A 4 -24.85 7.67 41.75
C LEU A 4 -23.76 6.79 41.13
N LEU A 5 -23.47 5.64 41.75
CA LEU A 5 -22.51 4.67 41.24
C LEU A 5 -22.96 4.10 39.88
N THR A 6 -24.25 3.79 39.74
CA THR A 6 -24.82 3.29 38.47
C THR A 6 -24.71 4.32 37.34
N ILE A 7 -24.96 5.61 37.63
CA ILE A 7 -24.86 6.68 36.64
C ILE A 7 -23.40 6.86 36.18
N ILE A 8 -22.44 6.83 37.10
CA ILE A 8 -21.01 6.93 36.77
C ILE A 8 -20.58 5.74 35.90
N VAL A 9 -21.01 4.52 36.25
CA VAL A 9 -20.72 3.32 35.47
C VAL A 9 -21.32 3.42 34.05
N CYS A 10 -22.57 3.88 33.91
CA CYS A 10 -23.20 4.08 32.60
C CYS A 10 -22.51 5.17 31.75
N PHE A 11 -21.99 6.24 32.35
CA PHE A 11 -21.20 7.27 31.66
C PHE A 11 -19.81 6.78 31.22
N TYR A 12 -19.20 5.88 31.98
CA TYR A 12 -17.96 5.21 31.55
C TYR A 12 -18.21 4.27 30.37
N TYR A 13 -19.34 3.57 30.33
CA TYR A 13 -19.68 2.72 29.17
C TYR A 13 -20.00 3.52 27.90
N SER A 14 -20.62 4.71 28.00
CA SER A 14 -20.94 5.53 26.83
C SER A 14 -19.72 6.22 26.19
N THR A 15 -18.68 6.52 26.97
CA THR A 15 -17.43 7.12 26.46
C THR A 15 -16.46 6.09 25.86
N LEU A 16 -16.70 4.80 26.07
CA LEU A 16 -15.95 3.70 25.45
C LEU A 16 -16.46 3.32 24.06
N PHE A 17 -17.55 3.93 23.56
CA PHE A 17 -17.95 3.82 22.16
C PHE A 17 -16.99 4.63 21.29
N ALA A 18 -15.88 3.96 21.00
CA ALA A 18 -14.96 4.11 19.89
C ALA A 18 -15.34 5.22 18.90
N GLN A 19 -14.54 6.28 18.88
CA GLN A 19 -14.55 7.23 17.77
C GLN A 19 -14.23 6.45 16.49
N THR A 20 -15.25 6.19 15.67
CA THR A 20 -15.05 5.68 14.32
C THR A 20 -14.32 6.76 13.53
N LYS A 21 -13.26 6.36 12.81
CA LYS A 21 -12.53 7.32 11.97
C LYS A 21 -13.47 7.87 10.91
N ARG A 22 -13.34 9.16 10.63
CA ARG A 22 -13.99 9.78 9.48
C ARG A 22 -13.20 9.41 8.23
N PHE A 23 -13.87 8.78 7.27
CA PHE A 23 -13.28 8.41 5.99
C PHE A 23 -13.44 9.58 5.02
N SER A 24 -12.37 9.95 4.33
CA SER A 24 -12.42 10.89 3.21
C SER A 24 -11.92 10.24 1.92
N ASN A 25 -12.54 10.60 0.80
CA ASN A 25 -12.15 10.13 -0.55
C ASN A 25 -12.23 8.60 -0.75
N VAL A 26 -12.98 7.88 0.09
CA VAL A 26 -13.12 6.41 0.01
C VAL A 26 -14.45 5.97 -0.64
N THR A 27 -15.43 6.87 -0.70
CA THR A 27 -16.81 6.54 -1.05
C THR A 27 -17.40 7.58 -2.01
N TYR A 28 -17.00 7.53 -3.27
CA TYR A 28 -17.86 8.02 -4.35
C TYR A 28 -18.60 6.80 -4.91
N SER A 29 -19.92 6.91 -5.14
CA SER A 29 -20.74 5.76 -5.54
C SER A 29 -20.21 5.05 -6.78
N ASP A 30 -19.49 5.76 -7.66
CA ASP A 30 -19.08 5.25 -8.97
C ASP A 30 -17.67 5.73 -9.43
N GLY A 31 -16.81 6.21 -8.52
CA GLY A 31 -15.48 6.76 -8.86
C GLY A 31 -14.34 5.73 -8.84
N ASP A 32 -13.32 5.90 -9.68
CA ASP A 32 -12.13 5.04 -9.75
C ASP A 32 -11.41 4.92 -8.40
N THR A 33 -11.40 6.00 -7.61
CA THR A 33 -10.81 6.02 -6.26
C THR A 33 -11.44 4.94 -5.35
N THR A 34 -12.76 4.71 -5.42
CA THR A 34 -13.46 3.68 -4.64
C THR A 34 -13.02 2.26 -5.05
N ILE A 35 -12.89 2.02 -6.36
CA ILE A 35 -12.39 0.75 -6.90
C ILE A 35 -10.96 0.50 -6.40
N TRP A 36 -10.09 1.52 -6.48
CA TRP A 36 -8.72 1.44 -6.00
C TRP A 36 -8.63 1.17 -4.50
N TYR A 37 -9.54 1.73 -3.70
CA TYR A 37 -9.61 1.45 -2.28
C TYR A 37 -9.86 -0.04 -2.03
N HIS A 38 -10.89 -0.63 -2.63
CA HIS A 38 -11.20 -2.05 -2.46
C HIS A 38 -10.06 -2.97 -2.93
N ILE A 39 -9.47 -2.69 -4.09
CA ILE A 39 -8.29 -3.42 -4.59
C ILE A 39 -7.13 -3.32 -3.58
N THR A 40 -6.90 -2.12 -3.03
CA THR A 40 -5.82 -1.88 -2.08
C THR A 40 -6.07 -2.58 -0.75
N GLN A 41 -7.30 -2.61 -0.24
CA GLN A 41 -7.61 -3.33 1.01
C GLN A 41 -7.45 -4.86 0.86
N ASN A 42 -7.79 -5.42 -0.30
CA ASN A 42 -7.49 -6.83 -0.60
C ASN A 42 -5.97 -7.07 -0.63
N LEU A 43 -5.21 -6.15 -1.24
CA LEU A 43 -3.75 -6.23 -1.26
C LEU A 43 -3.14 -6.09 0.15
N VAL A 44 -3.65 -5.20 0.99
CA VAL A 44 -3.25 -5.06 2.41
C VAL A 44 -3.38 -6.39 3.14
N LYS A 45 -4.50 -7.09 2.95
CA LYS A 45 -4.73 -8.43 3.52
C LYS A 45 -3.71 -9.44 2.99
N ASP A 46 -3.56 -9.50 1.67
CA ASP A 46 -2.65 -10.44 1.00
C ASP A 46 -1.18 -10.25 1.39
N LEU A 47 -0.78 -9.01 1.66
CA LEU A 47 0.57 -8.66 2.10
C LEU A 47 0.76 -8.74 3.63
N SER A 48 -0.30 -9.11 4.36
CA SER A 48 -0.32 -9.12 5.83
C SER A 48 0.16 -7.77 6.40
N LEU A 49 -0.42 -6.69 5.89
CA LEU A 49 -0.19 -5.33 6.37
C LEU A 49 -1.32 -4.93 7.31
N ILE A 50 -1.03 -3.97 8.21
CA ILE A 50 -2.01 -3.49 9.18
C ILE A 50 -3.15 -2.76 8.46
N ARG A 51 -4.38 -2.88 8.94
CA ARG A 51 -5.51 -2.03 8.49
C ARG A 51 -5.44 -0.69 9.21
N ILE A 52 -4.93 0.34 8.54
CA ILE A 52 -4.66 1.65 9.18
C ILE A 52 -5.93 2.49 9.36
N ASP A 53 -6.93 2.21 8.53
CA ASP A 53 -8.29 2.76 8.59
C ASP A 53 -9.03 2.33 9.87
N THR A 54 -8.70 1.16 10.43
CA THR A 54 -9.26 0.68 11.71
C THR A 54 -8.27 0.75 12.88
N SER A 55 -7.03 1.17 12.65
CA SER A 55 -5.99 1.26 13.69
C SER A 55 -6.20 2.44 14.62
N SER A 56 -5.77 2.34 15.88
CA SER A 56 -5.73 3.47 16.83
C SER A 56 -4.54 4.42 16.62
N SER A 57 -3.82 4.30 15.50
CA SER A 57 -2.62 5.10 15.25
C SER A 57 -2.92 6.59 15.27
N THR A 58 -2.05 7.36 15.93
CA THR A 58 -2.10 8.82 15.93
C THR A 58 -1.52 9.41 14.65
N TYR A 59 -0.65 8.66 13.97
CA TYR A 59 -0.04 9.01 12.70
C TYR A 59 0.37 7.75 11.94
N TYR A 60 -0.18 7.56 10.76
CA TYR A 60 0.24 6.53 9.82
C TYR A 60 0.13 7.05 8.40
N PHE A 61 1.21 6.98 7.65
CA PHE A 61 1.26 7.32 6.25
C PHE A 61 1.67 6.10 5.42
N ARG A 62 1.00 5.90 4.28
CA ARG A 62 1.42 4.92 3.28
C ARG A 62 1.50 5.55 1.91
N LEU A 63 2.55 5.21 1.18
CA LEU A 63 2.67 5.50 -0.24
C LEU A 63 2.83 4.19 -1.02
N TRP A 64 1.92 3.95 -1.94
CA TRP A 64 1.91 2.80 -2.82
C TRP A 64 2.41 3.17 -4.20
N ASN A 65 3.18 2.26 -4.79
CA ASN A 65 3.31 2.13 -6.24
C ASN A 65 2.91 0.70 -6.66
N THR A 66 3.19 0.36 -7.91
CA THR A 66 2.85 -0.92 -8.53
C THR A 66 3.48 -2.16 -7.85
N THR A 67 4.63 -2.00 -7.21
CA THR A 67 5.48 -3.10 -6.74
C THR A 67 5.87 -3.00 -5.27
N GLN A 68 5.69 -1.82 -4.69
CA GLN A 68 6.19 -1.44 -3.38
C GLN A 68 5.20 -0.56 -2.63
N VAL A 69 5.24 -0.67 -1.30
CA VAL A 69 4.54 0.21 -0.37
C VAL A 69 5.51 0.66 0.69
N LEU A 70 5.62 1.97 0.84
CA LEU A 70 6.32 2.64 1.90
C LEU A 70 5.33 2.93 3.03
N GLU A 71 5.66 2.53 4.24
CA GLU A 71 4.88 2.77 5.45
C GLU A 71 5.73 3.59 6.42
N ILE A 72 5.17 4.66 6.97
CA ILE A 72 5.78 5.49 8.02
C ILE A 72 4.73 5.70 9.10
N TRP A 73 5.08 5.45 10.35
CA TRP A 73 4.13 5.59 11.46
C TRP A 73 4.81 6.05 12.74
N LYS A 74 4.00 6.64 13.62
CA LYS A 74 4.42 7.03 14.96
C LYS A 74 4.11 5.91 15.95
N ASN A 75 5.11 5.54 16.74
CA ASN A 75 4.98 4.55 17.81
C ASN A 75 4.38 5.20 19.08
N ILE A 76 4.06 4.37 20.07
CA ILE A 76 3.47 4.81 21.35
C ILE A 76 4.43 5.72 22.13
N ASP A 77 5.73 5.46 22.05
CA ASP A 77 6.80 6.26 22.66
C ASP A 77 7.11 7.57 21.91
N SER A 78 6.27 7.91 20.92
CA SER A 78 6.44 9.05 20.01
C SER A 78 7.64 8.98 19.05
N SER A 79 8.38 7.88 19.01
CA SER A 79 9.37 7.64 17.96
C SER A 79 8.68 7.34 16.62
N PHE A 80 9.40 7.52 15.51
CA PHE A 80 8.91 7.15 14.18
C PHE A 80 9.59 5.87 13.70
N SER A 81 8.79 5.01 13.08
CA SER A 81 9.23 3.81 12.40
C SER A 81 8.82 3.84 10.93
N GLY A 82 9.53 3.09 10.11
CA GLY A 82 9.17 2.96 8.71
C GLY A 82 9.60 1.61 8.12
N GLN A 83 8.89 1.21 7.08
CA GLN A 83 9.08 -0.05 6.38
C GLN A 83 8.84 0.14 4.90
N LEU A 84 9.68 -0.47 4.07
CA LEU A 84 9.40 -0.67 2.65
C LEU A 84 9.06 -2.15 2.42
N THR A 85 7.83 -2.41 1.97
CA THR A 85 7.39 -3.75 1.57
C THR A 85 7.39 -3.83 0.05
N THR A 86 8.03 -4.86 -0.49
CA THR A 86 8.14 -5.15 -1.93
C THR A 86 7.52 -6.50 -2.22
N TRP A 87 6.78 -6.65 -3.32
CA TRP A 87 6.13 -7.93 -3.64
C TRP A 87 6.01 -8.21 -5.14
N VAL A 88 5.81 -9.50 -5.46
CA VAL A 88 5.33 -10.00 -6.76
C VAL A 88 4.38 -11.17 -6.55
N ARG A 89 3.46 -11.38 -7.48
CA ARG A 89 2.55 -12.55 -7.48
C ARG A 89 3.01 -13.58 -8.48
N GLU A 90 2.96 -14.86 -8.13
CA GLU A 90 3.22 -15.93 -9.09
C GLU A 90 2.15 -15.90 -10.20
N LEU A 91 2.60 -16.01 -11.45
CA LEU A 91 1.72 -16.19 -12.60
C LEU A 91 1.75 -17.67 -12.97
N THR A 92 0.60 -18.34 -12.87
CA THR A 92 0.47 -19.74 -13.27
C THR A 92 0.09 -19.85 -14.74
N PRO A 93 0.51 -20.93 -15.44
CA PRO A 93 0.03 -21.22 -16.78
C PRO A 93 -1.52 -21.27 -16.85
N ALA A 94 -2.09 -20.88 -17.99
CA ALA A 94 -3.54 -20.77 -18.16
C ALA A 94 -4.29 -22.11 -17.99
N ASN A 95 -3.62 -23.23 -18.25
CA ASN A 95 -4.15 -24.58 -18.06
C ASN A 95 -4.00 -25.11 -16.62
N GLU A 96 -3.49 -24.29 -15.69
CA GLU A 96 -3.33 -24.67 -14.29
C GLU A 96 -4.12 -23.75 -13.35
N LYS A 97 -4.65 -24.30 -12.25
CA LYS A 97 -5.28 -23.48 -11.20
C LYS A 97 -4.27 -22.50 -10.58
N PRO A 98 -4.63 -21.23 -10.35
CA PRO A 98 -3.76 -20.29 -9.65
C PRO A 98 -3.30 -20.81 -8.29
N THR A 99 -2.01 -20.66 -7.97
CA THR A 99 -1.48 -20.96 -6.62
C THR A 99 -1.86 -19.86 -5.63
N GLY A 100 -1.93 -18.61 -6.11
CA GLY A 100 -2.08 -17.43 -5.27
C GLY A 100 -0.80 -17.08 -4.49
N ARG A 101 0.35 -17.67 -4.84
CA ARG A 101 1.61 -17.39 -4.15
C ARG A 101 2.04 -15.94 -4.37
N ILE A 102 2.54 -15.33 -3.30
CA ILE A 102 3.12 -13.99 -3.31
C ILE A 102 4.52 -14.10 -2.71
N GLN A 103 5.51 -13.60 -3.43
CA GLN A 103 6.83 -13.38 -2.83
C GLN A 103 6.81 -11.97 -2.24
N ILE A 104 7.16 -11.85 -0.96
CA ILE A 104 7.15 -10.59 -0.22
C ILE A 104 8.54 -10.41 0.40
N SER A 105 9.04 -9.18 0.40
CA SER A 105 10.21 -8.76 1.18
C SER A 105 9.84 -7.49 1.95
N LYS A 106 10.13 -7.47 3.23
CA LYS A 106 9.92 -6.32 4.12
C LYS A 106 11.27 -5.83 4.61
N ARG A 107 11.55 -4.54 4.44
CA ARG A 107 12.79 -3.91 4.92
C ARG A 107 12.44 -2.78 5.88
N ILE A 108 12.88 -2.90 7.12
CA ILE A 108 12.80 -1.82 8.10
C ILE A 108 13.77 -0.71 7.69
N LEU A 109 13.31 0.53 7.78
CA LEU A 109 14.06 1.71 7.38
C LEU A 109 14.84 2.26 8.58
N GLN A 110 16.00 2.87 8.31
CA GLN A 110 16.79 3.53 9.34
C GLN A 110 16.06 4.75 9.88
N VAL A 111 16.19 5.00 11.19
CA VAL A 111 15.47 6.08 11.89
C VAL A 111 15.70 7.45 11.25
N ASP A 112 16.93 7.76 10.83
CA ASP A 112 17.24 9.05 10.20
C ASP A 112 16.56 9.21 8.84
N THR A 113 16.49 8.14 8.04
CA THR A 113 15.71 8.12 6.80
C THR A 113 14.23 8.33 7.09
N VAL A 114 13.69 7.68 8.12
CA VAL A 114 12.28 7.82 8.53
C VAL A 114 11.97 9.25 8.94
N LYS A 115 12.83 9.90 9.74
CA LYS A 115 12.67 11.30 10.15
C LYS A 115 12.69 12.24 8.94
N LEU A 116 13.65 12.05 8.02
CA LEU A 116 13.71 12.83 6.78
C LEU A 116 12.41 12.71 5.99
N MET A 117 11.92 11.49 5.78
CA MET A 117 10.69 11.25 5.04
C MET A 117 9.45 11.80 5.74
N HIS A 118 9.37 11.71 7.07
CA HIS A 118 8.31 12.33 7.84
C HIS A 118 8.29 13.85 7.62
N ASN A 119 9.43 14.53 7.71
CA ASN A 119 9.51 15.97 7.46
C ASN A 119 9.08 16.32 6.03
N LEU A 120 9.49 15.53 5.02
CA LEU A 120 9.04 15.70 3.64
C LEU A 120 7.53 15.56 3.49
N ILE A 121 6.89 14.64 4.23
CA ILE A 121 5.43 14.48 4.21
C ILE A 121 4.74 15.72 4.77
N GLU A 122 5.20 16.25 5.90
CA GLU A 122 4.64 17.44 6.52
C GLU A 122 4.84 18.70 5.67
N GLU A 123 6.07 18.92 5.19
CA GLU A 123 6.44 20.12 4.41
C GLU A 123 5.79 20.16 3.03
N SER A 124 5.63 19.01 2.38
CA SER A 124 5.02 18.94 1.05
C SER A 124 3.51 19.20 1.04
N GLN A 125 2.86 19.16 2.21
CA GLN A 125 1.41 19.28 2.36
C GLN A 125 0.62 18.28 1.49
N MET A 126 1.24 17.18 1.06
CA MET A 126 0.64 16.18 0.18
C MET A 126 -0.62 15.54 0.76
N VAL A 127 -0.70 15.45 2.08
CA VAL A 127 -1.88 14.96 2.80
C VAL A 127 -3.11 15.84 2.54
N TYR A 128 -2.94 17.13 2.25
CA TYR A 128 -4.05 18.06 2.01
C TYR A 128 -4.44 18.18 0.53
N LEU A 129 -3.66 17.62 -0.39
CA LEU A 129 -4.03 17.61 -1.80
C LEU A 129 -5.29 16.78 -2.01
N PRO A 130 -6.21 17.19 -2.91
CA PRO A 130 -7.36 16.37 -3.26
C PRO A 130 -6.93 15.10 -4.01
N THR A 131 -7.82 14.11 -4.09
CA THR A 131 -7.63 12.94 -4.97
C THR A 131 -7.74 13.38 -6.44
N GLU A 132 -7.16 12.61 -7.36
CA GLU A 132 -7.10 12.96 -8.78
C GLU A 132 -8.43 13.32 -9.43
N ASP A 133 -9.52 12.62 -9.08
CA ASP A 133 -10.85 12.87 -9.64
C ASP A 133 -11.38 14.28 -9.33
N SER A 134 -10.79 14.94 -8.34
CA SER A 134 -11.11 16.31 -7.90
C SER A 134 -10.09 17.35 -8.37
N ILE A 135 -9.01 16.96 -9.06
CA ILE A 135 -8.02 17.89 -9.61
C ILE A 135 -8.44 18.31 -11.02
N LYS A 136 -8.79 19.59 -11.18
CA LYS A 136 -9.14 20.14 -12.49
C LYS A 136 -7.99 19.96 -13.49
N GLY A 137 -8.32 19.37 -14.64
CA GLY A 137 -7.36 19.13 -15.72
C GLY A 137 -6.53 17.85 -15.56
N TRP A 138 -6.73 17.08 -14.49
CA TRP A 138 -6.14 15.75 -14.37
C TRP A 138 -6.79 14.80 -15.37
N ARG A 139 -5.97 14.05 -16.10
CA ARG A 139 -6.41 13.10 -17.11
C ARG A 139 -6.10 11.68 -16.65
N GLN A 140 -7.04 10.78 -16.88
CA GLN A 140 -6.82 9.34 -16.76
C GLN A 140 -6.22 8.78 -18.05
N GLY A 141 -5.60 7.61 -17.96
CA GLY A 141 -5.10 6.91 -19.14
C GLY A 141 -4.83 5.43 -18.90
N PHE A 142 -4.27 4.79 -19.93
CA PHE A 142 -3.94 3.37 -19.95
C PHE A 142 -2.42 3.19 -19.80
N ASP A 143 -1.98 2.07 -19.21
CA ASP A 143 -0.57 1.72 -19.05
C ASP A 143 0.30 2.76 -18.31
N GLY A 144 -0.06 3.01 -17.06
CA GLY A 144 0.64 3.94 -16.18
C GLY A 144 0.96 3.38 -14.79
N ILE A 145 1.46 4.24 -13.91
CA ILE A 145 1.61 3.95 -12.48
C ILE A 145 0.59 4.80 -11.73
N THR A 146 -0.37 4.14 -11.09
CA THR A 146 -1.25 4.79 -10.11
C THR A 146 -0.55 4.78 -8.76
N TYR A 147 -0.13 5.95 -8.31
CA TYR A 147 0.31 6.13 -6.94
C TYR A 147 -0.91 6.25 -6.03
N LYS A 148 -0.81 5.70 -4.83
CA LYS A 148 -1.89 5.79 -3.85
C LYS A 148 -1.30 6.23 -2.52
N THR A 149 -1.94 7.20 -1.89
CA THR A 149 -1.56 7.66 -0.56
C THR A 149 -2.64 7.31 0.42
N GLU A 150 -2.25 6.76 1.56
CA GLU A 150 -3.13 6.59 2.70
C GLU A 150 -2.59 7.42 3.86
N PHE A 151 -3.46 8.15 4.53
CA PHE A 151 -3.11 8.85 5.75
C PHE A 151 -4.14 8.52 6.83
N ALA A 152 -3.66 8.15 8.02
CA ALA A 152 -4.50 7.85 9.16
C ALA A 152 -4.03 8.67 10.37
N SER A 153 -4.95 9.46 10.92
CA SER A 153 -4.80 10.10 12.22
C SER A 153 -5.64 9.36 13.26
N LYS A 154 -5.70 9.88 14.49
CA LYS A 154 -6.60 9.32 15.52
C LYS A 154 -8.07 9.34 15.09
N THR A 155 -8.48 10.34 14.31
CA THR A 155 -9.90 10.63 14.02
C THR A 155 -10.26 10.58 12.54
N SER A 156 -9.28 10.48 11.64
CA SER A 156 -9.50 10.49 10.19
C SER A 156 -8.69 9.41 9.47
N TYR A 157 -9.24 8.99 8.33
CA TYR A 157 -8.54 8.19 7.34
C TYR A 157 -8.83 8.74 5.95
N ASP A 158 -7.77 8.97 5.19
CA ASP A 158 -7.82 9.53 3.84
C ASP A 158 -7.16 8.55 2.86
N PHE A 159 -7.83 8.28 1.75
CA PHE A 159 -7.30 7.46 0.66
C PHE A 159 -7.33 8.27 -0.64
N LYS A 160 -6.20 8.43 -1.32
CA LYS A 160 -6.13 9.23 -2.56
C LYS A 160 -5.35 8.50 -3.63
N THR A 161 -5.72 8.72 -4.88
CA THR A 161 -5.05 8.14 -6.06
C THR A 161 -4.53 9.24 -6.98
N TYR A 162 -3.43 8.92 -7.66
CA TYR A 162 -2.77 9.78 -8.63
C TYR A 162 -2.19 8.94 -9.78
N TRP A 163 -2.90 8.88 -10.89
CA TRP A 163 -2.48 8.22 -12.12
C TRP A 163 -1.39 9.04 -12.82
N THR A 164 -0.22 8.41 -12.96
CA THR A 164 0.97 8.86 -13.69
C THR A 164 1.12 10.39 -13.76
N PRO A 165 1.53 11.06 -12.67
CA PRO A 165 1.68 12.52 -12.64
C PRO A 165 2.58 13.05 -13.77
N LYS A 166 3.62 12.30 -14.17
CA LYS A 166 4.48 12.57 -15.33
C LYS A 166 3.76 12.63 -16.69
N ALA A 167 2.59 12.01 -16.82
CA ALA A 167 1.79 12.01 -18.04
C ALA A 167 0.78 13.17 -18.10
N GLN A 168 0.67 13.95 -17.02
CA GLN A 168 -0.22 15.11 -16.96
C GLN A 168 0.37 16.30 -17.72
N ASP A 169 -0.47 17.30 -17.98
CA ASP A 169 -0.04 18.55 -18.60
C ASP A 169 1.10 19.19 -17.80
N SER A 170 2.16 19.60 -18.50
CA SER A 170 3.33 20.24 -17.87
C SER A 170 3.02 21.56 -17.15
N THR A 171 1.87 22.17 -17.38
CA THR A 171 1.40 23.37 -16.68
C THR A 171 0.71 23.04 -15.35
N LEU A 172 0.30 21.78 -15.13
CA LEU A 172 -0.40 21.35 -13.93
C LEU A 172 0.58 21.20 -12.74
N GLN A 173 0.71 22.26 -11.94
CA GLN A 173 1.65 22.30 -10.82
C GLN A 173 1.43 21.19 -9.78
N VAL A 174 0.17 20.80 -9.56
CA VAL A 174 -0.17 19.69 -8.65
C VAL A 174 0.46 18.38 -9.11
N ALA A 175 0.50 18.10 -10.42
CA ALA A 175 1.13 16.89 -10.93
C ALA A 175 2.65 16.89 -10.72
N LYS A 176 3.31 18.04 -10.88
CA LYS A 176 4.75 18.19 -10.58
C LYS A 176 5.04 17.97 -9.10
N LEU A 177 4.22 18.54 -8.22
CA LEU A 177 4.34 18.38 -6.78
C LEU A 177 4.21 16.90 -6.40
N VAL A 178 3.16 16.22 -6.87
CA VAL A 178 2.95 14.78 -6.61
C VAL A 178 4.12 13.96 -7.13
N GLN A 179 4.59 14.22 -8.35
CA GLN A 179 5.72 13.49 -8.92
C GLN A 179 6.99 13.67 -8.09
N SER A 180 7.33 14.92 -7.77
CA SER A 180 8.53 15.25 -7.00
C SER A 180 8.49 14.62 -5.62
N PHE A 181 7.35 14.67 -4.95
CA PHE A 181 7.14 14.03 -3.65
C PHE A 181 7.38 12.52 -3.71
N VAL A 182 6.73 11.83 -4.66
CA VAL A 182 6.84 10.38 -4.82
C VAL A 182 8.27 9.97 -5.16
N ASP A 183 8.90 10.64 -6.11
CA ASP A 183 10.28 10.37 -6.51
C ASP A 183 11.22 10.55 -5.32
N THR A 184 11.06 11.63 -4.54
CA THR A 184 11.90 11.94 -3.38
C THR A 184 11.74 10.90 -2.27
N LEU A 185 10.51 10.49 -1.93
CA LEU A 185 10.29 9.47 -0.89
C LEU A 185 10.88 8.11 -1.27
N PHE A 186 10.65 7.65 -2.50
CA PHE A 186 11.20 6.36 -2.96
C PHE A 186 12.72 6.41 -3.15
N GLN A 187 13.28 7.55 -3.55
CA GLN A 187 14.73 7.74 -3.61
C GLN A 187 15.34 7.71 -2.20
N SER A 188 14.72 8.39 -1.22
CA SER A 188 15.21 8.48 0.16
C SER A 188 15.36 7.11 0.83
N CYS A 189 14.47 6.16 0.52
CA CYS A 189 14.56 4.79 1.02
C CYS A 189 15.27 3.80 0.06
N ASN A 190 15.95 4.29 -0.98
CA ASN A 190 16.64 3.47 -1.99
C ASN A 190 15.75 2.38 -2.63
N ALA A 191 14.45 2.68 -2.82
CA ALA A 191 13.44 1.71 -3.23
C ALA A 191 13.78 1.00 -4.55
N ASN A 192 14.37 1.73 -5.49
CA ASN A 192 14.79 1.21 -6.79
C ASN A 192 15.91 0.17 -6.68
N ALA A 193 16.88 0.38 -5.79
CA ALA A 193 17.95 -0.58 -5.54
C ALA A 193 17.39 -1.85 -4.86
N ILE A 194 16.51 -1.67 -3.87
CA ILE A 194 15.82 -2.76 -3.17
C ILE A 194 15.00 -3.60 -4.16
N TRP A 195 14.27 -2.97 -5.07
CA TRP A 195 13.53 -3.68 -6.12
C TRP A 195 14.44 -4.49 -7.03
N LYS A 196 15.57 -3.91 -7.48
CA LYS A 196 16.56 -4.61 -8.32
C LYS A 196 17.12 -5.85 -7.61
N GLU A 197 17.39 -5.76 -6.31
CA GLU A 197 17.88 -6.88 -5.51
C GLU A 197 16.79 -7.94 -5.31
N PHE A 198 15.60 -7.53 -4.89
CA PHE A 198 14.45 -8.41 -4.72
C PHE A 198 14.10 -9.21 -5.98
N ARG A 199 14.19 -8.60 -7.17
CA ARG A 199 13.92 -9.29 -8.44
C ARG A 199 14.82 -10.51 -8.66
N LYS A 200 16.06 -10.49 -8.15
CA LYS A 200 16.99 -11.61 -8.28
C LYS A 200 16.58 -12.81 -7.42
N SER A 201 15.87 -12.58 -6.32
CA SER A 201 15.44 -13.64 -5.39
C SER A 201 14.06 -14.22 -5.72
N ILE A 202 13.37 -13.76 -6.77
CA ILE A 202 12.03 -14.25 -7.09
C ILE A 202 12.10 -15.74 -7.48
N PRO A 203 11.41 -16.65 -6.78
CA PRO A 203 11.54 -18.09 -7.00
C PRO A 203 10.59 -18.62 -8.09
N PHE A 204 9.85 -17.75 -8.80
CA PHE A 204 8.85 -18.15 -9.77
C PHE A 204 9.43 -18.29 -11.19
N GLU A 205 8.84 -19.17 -12.00
CA GLU A 205 9.05 -19.21 -13.45
C GLU A 205 8.50 -17.93 -14.08
N SER A 206 7.25 -17.63 -13.78
CA SER A 206 6.54 -16.44 -14.23
C SER A 206 5.90 -15.72 -13.06
N TYR A 207 5.91 -14.40 -13.10
CA TYR A 207 5.35 -13.55 -12.06
C TYR A 207 4.79 -12.26 -12.64
N ARG A 208 3.89 -11.64 -11.89
CA ARG A 208 3.27 -10.36 -12.22
C ARG A 208 3.56 -9.33 -11.14
N TYR A 209 3.80 -8.11 -11.57
CA TYR A 209 3.72 -6.91 -10.74
C TYR A 209 2.94 -5.83 -11.49
N GLY A 210 1.90 -5.29 -10.85
CA GLY A 210 0.90 -4.48 -11.56
C GLY A 210 0.34 -5.20 -12.78
N ILE A 211 0.44 -4.52 -13.92
CA ILE A 211 0.02 -5.04 -15.23
C ILE A 211 1.14 -5.81 -15.95
N THR A 212 2.39 -5.70 -15.49
CA THR A 212 3.55 -6.32 -16.16
C THR A 212 3.68 -7.79 -15.78
N ASN A 213 3.78 -8.64 -16.80
CA ASN A 213 4.10 -10.07 -16.66
C ASN A 213 5.57 -10.29 -17.03
N VAL A 214 6.29 -11.04 -16.20
CA VAL A 214 7.67 -11.45 -16.46
C VAL A 214 7.75 -12.96 -16.40
N SER A 215 8.42 -13.57 -17.38
CA SER A 215 8.68 -15.01 -17.41
C SER A 215 10.16 -15.25 -17.64
N LYS A 216 10.76 -16.15 -16.85
CA LYS A 216 12.13 -16.59 -17.05
C LYS A 216 12.21 -17.50 -18.27
N VAL A 217 13.27 -17.34 -19.04
CA VAL A 217 13.63 -18.34 -20.06
C VAL A 217 14.23 -19.53 -19.33
N VAL A 218 13.57 -20.69 -19.43
CA VAL A 218 13.91 -21.89 -18.66
C VAL A 218 13.95 -23.11 -19.58
N THR A 219 14.78 -24.09 -19.22
CA THR A 219 14.85 -25.38 -19.87
C THR A 219 13.59 -26.23 -19.59
N LYS A 220 13.37 -27.29 -20.38
CA LYS A 220 12.29 -28.26 -20.15
C LYS A 220 12.38 -28.91 -18.77
N LYS A 221 13.60 -29.16 -18.26
CA LYS A 221 13.85 -29.73 -16.93
C LYS A 221 13.41 -28.77 -15.83
N GLU A 222 13.79 -27.50 -15.93
CA GLU A 222 13.39 -26.47 -14.96
C GLU A 222 11.89 -26.20 -14.98
N ARG A 223 11.26 -26.15 -16.17
CA ARG A 223 9.80 -26.02 -16.26
C ARG A 223 9.06 -27.15 -15.55
N ARG A 224 9.54 -28.40 -15.70
CA ARG A 224 9.00 -29.55 -14.95
C ARG A 224 9.18 -29.39 -13.44
N ARG A 225 10.33 -28.86 -13.00
CA ARG A 225 10.58 -28.55 -11.59
C ARG A 225 9.57 -27.54 -11.06
N PHE A 226 9.37 -26.41 -11.75
CA PHE A 226 8.37 -25.41 -11.33
C PHE A 226 6.94 -25.96 -11.32
N ALA A 227 6.56 -26.79 -12.30
CA ALA A 227 5.25 -27.45 -12.31
C ALA A 227 5.06 -28.38 -11.10
N ALA A 228 6.09 -29.15 -10.73
CA ALA A 228 6.07 -29.99 -9.54
C ALA A 228 5.99 -29.16 -8.25
N GLU A 229 6.78 -28.09 -8.13
CA GLU A 229 6.71 -27.15 -6.99
C GLU A 229 5.31 -26.57 -6.82
N ARG A 230 4.66 -26.12 -7.90
CA ARG A 230 3.28 -25.61 -7.86
C ARG A 230 2.28 -26.69 -7.44
N LYS A 231 2.42 -27.92 -7.95
CA LYS A 231 1.56 -29.06 -7.57
C LYS A 231 1.68 -29.35 -6.07
N ASN A 232 2.90 -29.44 -5.56
CA ASN A 232 3.18 -29.71 -4.14
C ASN A 232 2.60 -28.60 -3.26
N TYR A 233 2.79 -27.34 -3.63
CA TYR A 233 2.21 -26.20 -2.91
C TYR A 233 0.69 -26.27 -2.82
N ARG A 234 0.01 -26.58 -3.92
CA ARG A 234 -1.47 -26.72 -3.93
C ARG A 234 -1.93 -27.82 -2.99
N GLN A 235 -1.25 -28.97 -2.99
CA GLN A 235 -1.58 -30.09 -2.10
C GLN A 235 -1.43 -29.72 -0.63
N GLN A 236 -0.35 -29.02 -0.26
CA GLN A 236 -0.14 -28.54 1.11
C GLN A 236 -1.22 -27.56 1.57
N LYS A 237 -1.67 -26.67 0.68
CA LYS A 237 -2.72 -25.69 0.97
C LYS A 237 -4.07 -26.32 1.28
N TYR A 238 -4.38 -27.50 0.72
CA TYR A 238 -5.65 -28.21 1.00
C TYR A 238 -5.64 -28.95 2.34
N LEU A 239 -4.48 -29.12 2.97
CA LEU A 239 -4.33 -29.80 4.25
C LEU A 239 -4.39 -28.84 5.45
N GLN A 240 -4.45 -27.53 5.19
CA GLN A 240 -4.57 -26.45 6.19
C GLN A 240 -6.00 -25.92 6.21
#